data_AF-A0A7S3RTD1-F1
#
_entry.id   AF-A0A7S3RTD1-F1
#
_cell.length_a   1.000
_cell.length_b   1.000
_cell.length_c   1.000
_cell.angle_alpha   90.00
_cell.angle_beta   90.00
_cell.angle_gamma   90.00
#
_symmetry.space_group_name_H-M   'P 1'
#
loop_
_entity.id
_entity.type
_entity.pdbx_description
1 polymer ?
#
loop_
_entity_poly.entity_id
_entity_poly.type
_entity_poly.pdbx_seq_one_letter_code
_entity_poly.pdbx_strand_id
1 'polypeptide(L)'
;TQTLVSHAKVPPVECNPIDPPVLSVRASVNDSPLAGKDGKYMTLHAIGERLDKEALTNPAIEILPSPTRDFFEIRGRGEMQVGILVEEMRREGYEMSLSPPSVVKHRNDEGVLLEPWEEIQIEVGNDHSSAVIERMAVRGAKVLDIASDANGRQTLKFEVATASLLGMRSWLREFTGGTA
;
A
#
# COMPACT_ATOMS: atom_id res chain seq x y z
N THR A 1 17.06 -12.54 6.07
CA THR A 1 18.07 -12.74 5.00
C THR A 1 19.20 -13.59 5.54
N GLN A 2 19.56 -14.69 4.87
CA GLN A 2 20.66 -15.57 5.29
C GLN A 2 21.93 -15.19 4.52
N THR A 3 23.06 -15.05 5.20
CA THR A 3 24.37 -14.93 4.54
C THR A 3 25.01 -16.30 4.47
N LEU A 4 25.18 -16.83 3.27
CA LEU A 4 25.93 -18.07 3.06
C LEU A 4 27.42 -17.74 3.09
N VAL A 5 28.13 -18.27 4.08
CA VAL A 5 29.59 -18.15 4.20
C VAL A 5 30.27 -19.49 3.98
N SER A 6 31.48 -19.49 3.41
CA SER A 6 32.35 -20.68 3.39
C SER A 6 32.82 -21.03 4.82
N HIS A 7 33.50 -22.17 5.01
CA HIS A 7 33.98 -22.63 6.34
C HIS A 7 34.85 -21.61 7.11
N ALA A 8 35.36 -20.56 6.47
CA ALA A 8 36.04 -19.46 7.16
C ALA A 8 35.04 -18.53 7.86
N LYS A 9 35.33 -18.19 9.12
CA LYS A 9 34.49 -17.32 9.98
C LYS A 9 34.58 -15.86 9.49
N VAL A 10 33.82 -15.51 8.47
CA VAL A 10 33.71 -14.14 7.95
C VAL A 10 32.54 -13.44 8.67
N PRO A 11 32.70 -12.18 9.12
CA PRO A 11 31.59 -11.42 9.67
C PRO A 11 30.45 -11.26 8.63
N PRO A 12 29.18 -11.38 9.05
CA PRO A 12 28.05 -11.20 8.15
C PRO A 12 28.04 -9.78 7.57
N VAL A 13 27.68 -9.66 6.30
CA VAL A 13 27.52 -8.36 5.63
C VAL A 13 26.32 -7.66 6.25
N GLU A 14 26.45 -6.37 6.55
CA GLU A 14 25.34 -5.55 7.02
C GLU A 14 24.24 -5.52 5.94
N CYS A 15 23.03 -5.90 6.34
CA CYS A 15 21.87 -5.85 5.45
C CYS A 15 21.21 -4.49 5.62
N ASN A 16 20.89 -3.83 4.50
CA ASN A 16 20.02 -2.67 4.57
C ASN A 16 18.65 -3.10 5.13
N PRO A 17 18.10 -2.35 6.10
CA PRO A 17 16.77 -2.61 6.61
C PRO A 17 15.75 -2.40 5.49
N ILE A 18 14.74 -3.27 5.45
CA ILE A 18 13.60 -3.12 4.55
C ILE A 18 12.68 -2.06 5.15
N ASP A 19 12.15 -1.18 4.30
CA ASP A 19 11.17 -0.19 4.75
C ASP A 19 9.96 -0.86 5.41
N PRO A 20 9.50 -0.39 6.57
CA PRO A 20 8.37 -0.98 7.25
C PRO A 20 7.07 -0.79 6.45
N PRO A 21 6.08 -1.68 6.62
CA PRO A 21 4.79 -1.51 5.99
C PRO A 21 4.05 -0.29 6.55
N VAL A 22 3.37 0.44 5.67
CA VAL A 22 2.60 1.66 5.98
C VAL A 22 1.09 1.46 5.80
N LEU A 23 0.69 0.43 5.05
CA LEU A 23 -0.71 0.12 4.76
C LEU A 23 -1.06 -1.30 5.22
N SER A 24 -2.31 -1.50 5.64
CA SER A 24 -2.89 -2.77 6.05
C SER A 24 -4.27 -2.96 5.43
N VAL A 25 -4.54 -4.17 4.93
CA VAL A 25 -5.84 -4.64 4.43
C VAL A 25 -6.11 -6.01 5.05
N ARG A 26 -7.36 -6.28 5.42
CA ARG A 26 -7.76 -7.62 5.88
C ARG A 26 -8.38 -8.41 4.73
N ALA A 27 -7.88 -9.61 4.50
CA ALA A 27 -8.43 -10.57 3.57
C ALA A 27 -9.14 -11.70 4.33
N SER A 28 -10.42 -11.91 4.02
CA SER A 28 -11.24 -12.98 4.60
C SER A 28 -11.92 -13.79 3.51
N VAL A 29 -12.56 -14.90 3.92
CA VAL A 29 -13.45 -15.64 3.02
C VAL A 29 -14.58 -14.73 2.54
N ASN A 30 -15.01 -14.90 1.30
CA ASN A 30 -16.21 -14.23 0.79
C ASN A 30 -17.46 -14.86 1.42
N ASP A 31 -18.16 -14.10 2.23
CA ASP A 31 -19.41 -14.46 2.91
C ASP A 31 -20.65 -13.83 2.26
N SER A 32 -20.48 -13.20 1.08
CA SER A 32 -21.59 -12.56 0.37
C SER A 32 -22.54 -13.56 -0.31
N PRO A 33 -23.77 -13.13 -0.69
CA PRO A 33 -24.72 -13.97 -1.43
C PRO A 33 -24.24 -14.44 -2.82
N LEU A 34 -23.11 -13.91 -3.30
CA LEU A 34 -22.50 -14.27 -4.58
C LEU A 34 -21.32 -15.24 -4.41
N ALA A 35 -21.05 -15.67 -3.17
CA ALA A 35 -19.93 -16.54 -2.86
C ALA A 35 -19.91 -17.80 -3.74
N GLY A 36 -18.76 -18.08 -4.36
CA GLY A 36 -18.50 -19.27 -5.16
C GLY A 36 -19.06 -19.25 -6.58
N LYS A 37 -19.49 -18.08 -7.08
CA LYS A 37 -19.92 -17.93 -8.48
C LYS A 37 -18.74 -17.71 -9.44
N ASP A 38 -17.72 -16.98 -9.00
CA ASP A 38 -16.63 -16.52 -9.87
C ASP A 38 -15.24 -17.07 -9.46
N GLY A 39 -15.10 -17.65 -8.26
CA GLY A 39 -13.85 -18.17 -7.71
C GLY A 39 -13.76 -19.69 -7.57
N LYS A 40 -12.54 -20.20 -7.73
CA LYS A 40 -12.18 -21.60 -7.46
C LYS A 40 -11.63 -21.80 -6.05
N TYR A 41 -10.86 -20.83 -5.55
CA TYR A 41 -10.20 -20.88 -4.25
C TYR A 41 -10.85 -19.89 -3.28
N MET A 42 -11.69 -20.40 -2.38
CA MET A 42 -12.50 -19.58 -1.47
C MET A 42 -12.28 -19.90 0.01
N THR A 43 -11.47 -20.93 0.32
CA THR A 43 -11.22 -21.30 1.71
C THR A 43 -10.15 -20.40 2.31
N LEU A 44 -10.27 -20.10 3.60
CA LEU A 44 -9.26 -19.31 4.31
C LEU A 44 -7.88 -19.98 4.23
N HIS A 45 -7.83 -21.32 4.25
CA HIS A 45 -6.60 -22.07 4.10
C HIS A 45 -5.93 -21.84 2.74
N ALA A 46 -6.67 -21.93 1.63
CA ALA A 46 -6.13 -21.69 0.29
C ALA A 46 -5.62 -20.24 0.15
N ILE A 47 -6.39 -19.27 0.65
CA ILE A 47 -5.98 -17.85 0.67
C ILE A 47 -4.66 -17.70 1.46
N GLY A 48 -4.59 -18.27 2.66
CA GLY A 48 -3.39 -18.23 3.51
C GLY A 48 -2.16 -18.83 2.83
N GLU A 49 -2.27 -20.02 2.23
CA GLU A 49 -1.15 -20.65 1.51
C GLU A 49 -0.60 -19.77 0.37
N ARG A 50 -1.46 -19.03 -0.33
CA ARG A 50 -1.04 -18.12 -1.40
C ARG A 50 -0.37 -16.87 -0.87
N LEU A 51 -0.88 -16.31 0.22
CA LEU A 51 -0.29 -15.16 0.89
C LEU A 51 1.07 -15.50 1.52
N ASP A 52 1.20 -16.69 2.12
CA ASP A 52 2.47 -17.17 2.67
C ASP A 52 3.52 -17.35 1.56
N LYS A 53 3.12 -17.87 0.40
CA LYS A 53 4.00 -17.94 -0.78
C LYS A 53 4.47 -16.55 -1.23
N GLU A 54 3.59 -15.56 -1.19
CA GLU A 54 3.95 -14.18 -1.53
C GLU A 54 4.97 -13.61 -0.54
N ALA A 55 4.77 -13.80 0.76
CA ALA A 55 5.66 -13.31 1.80
C ALA A 55 7.08 -13.90 1.71
N LEU A 56 7.23 -15.10 1.12
CA LEU A 56 8.54 -15.71 0.87
C LEU A 56 9.32 -15.01 -0.25
N THR A 57 8.62 -14.44 -1.24
CA THR A 57 9.25 -13.81 -2.41
C THR A 57 9.32 -12.30 -2.31
N ASN A 58 8.38 -11.67 -1.61
CA ASN A 58 8.22 -10.23 -1.54
C ASN A 58 8.55 -9.71 -0.13
N PRO A 59 9.78 -9.25 0.12
CA PRO A 59 10.20 -8.82 1.45
C PRO A 59 9.46 -7.58 1.96
N ALA A 60 8.74 -6.86 1.09
CA ALA A 60 7.98 -5.67 1.43
C ALA A 60 6.51 -5.97 1.80
N ILE A 61 6.12 -7.25 1.88
CA ILE A 61 4.80 -7.68 2.35
C ILE A 61 4.95 -8.46 3.64
N GLU A 62 4.14 -8.12 4.64
CA GLU A 62 4.02 -8.85 5.88
C GLU A 62 2.59 -9.42 5.98
N ILE A 63 2.49 -10.72 6.26
CA ILE A 63 1.21 -11.42 6.41
C ILE A 63 1.06 -11.84 7.86
N LEU A 64 -0.02 -11.39 8.50
CA LEU A 64 -0.33 -11.71 9.89
C LEU A 64 -1.64 -12.48 9.98
N PRO A 65 -1.65 -13.73 10.48
CA PRO A 65 -2.89 -14.44 10.73
C PRO A 65 -3.65 -13.79 11.89
N SER A 66 -4.97 -13.68 11.74
CA SER A 66 -5.84 -13.23 12.83
C SER A 66 -5.79 -14.20 14.02
N PRO A 67 -5.89 -13.71 15.28
CA PRO A 67 -5.99 -14.56 16.46
C PRO A 67 -7.20 -15.52 16.41
N THR A 68 -8.29 -15.05 15.79
CA THR A 68 -9.56 -15.74 15.63
C THR A 68 -9.63 -16.64 14.40
N ARG A 69 -8.60 -16.62 13.54
CA ARG A 69 -8.53 -17.39 12.28
C ARG A 69 -9.74 -17.17 11.36
N ASP A 70 -10.16 -15.93 11.24
CA ASP A 70 -11.25 -15.48 10.36
C ASP A 70 -10.75 -14.63 9.19
N PHE A 71 -9.57 -14.01 9.33
CA PHE A 71 -8.90 -13.26 8.25
C PHE A 71 -7.38 -13.34 8.32
N PHE A 72 -6.72 -12.88 7.26
CA PHE A 72 -5.31 -12.52 7.22
C PHE A 72 -5.16 -11.02 7.09
N GLU A 73 -4.30 -10.41 7.90
CA GLU A 73 -3.90 -9.02 7.73
C GLU A 73 -2.71 -8.96 6.79
N ILE A 74 -2.88 -8.28 5.65
CA ILE A 74 -1.88 -8.06 4.63
C ILE A 74 -1.34 -6.64 4.81
N ARG A 75 -0.07 -6.54 5.17
CA ARG A 75 0.63 -5.28 5.36
C ARG A 75 1.62 -5.06 4.23
N GLY A 76 1.63 -3.85 3.66
CA GLY A 76 2.49 -3.50 2.54
C GLY A 76 3.00 -2.07 2.60
N ARG A 77 3.94 -1.74 1.71
CA ARG A 77 4.55 -0.41 1.58
C ARG A 77 3.62 0.60 0.88
N GLY A 78 2.53 0.15 0.26
CA GLY A 78 1.57 1.06 -0.34
C GLY A 78 0.38 0.35 -0.97
N GLU A 79 -0.64 1.13 -1.34
CA GLU A 79 -1.90 0.64 -1.92
C GLU A 79 -1.68 -0.14 -3.21
N MET A 80 -0.76 0.32 -4.07
CA MET A 80 -0.49 -0.32 -5.35
C MET A 80 0.07 -1.73 -5.19
N GLN A 81 0.96 -1.95 -4.23
CA GLN A 81 1.56 -3.26 -3.99
C GLN A 81 0.49 -4.28 -3.58
N VAL A 82 -0.37 -3.92 -2.64
CA VAL A 82 -1.47 -4.79 -2.19
C VAL A 82 -2.49 -4.99 -3.32
N GLY A 83 -2.79 -3.94 -4.09
CA GLY A 83 -3.69 -4.03 -5.24
C GLY A 83 -3.21 -4.98 -6.34
N ILE A 84 -1.90 -5.00 -6.62
CA ILE A 84 -1.30 -5.94 -7.58
C ILE A 84 -1.47 -7.38 -7.09
N LEU A 85 -1.08 -7.66 -5.84
CA LEU A 85 -1.23 -8.99 -5.25
C LEU A 85 -2.68 -9.50 -5.32
N VAL A 86 -3.63 -8.65 -4.94
CA VAL A 86 -5.06 -8.98 -4.97
C VAL A 86 -5.53 -9.27 -6.39
N GLU A 87 -5.12 -8.46 -7.37
CA GLU A 87 -5.50 -8.66 -8.77
C GLU A 87 -4.87 -9.92 -9.38
N GLU A 88 -3.63 -10.25 -9.00
CA GLU A 88 -2.98 -11.50 -9.37
C GLU A 88 -3.75 -12.70 -8.80
N MET A 89 -4.06 -12.67 -7.49
CA MET A 89 -4.88 -13.70 -6.85
C MET A 89 -6.26 -13.83 -7.51
N ARG A 90 -6.90 -12.71 -7.88
CA ARG A 90 -8.17 -12.73 -8.62
C ARG A 90 -8.03 -13.44 -9.97
N ARG A 91 -6.95 -13.18 -10.71
CA ARG A 91 -6.64 -13.84 -12.00
C ARG A 91 -6.30 -15.33 -11.84
N GLU A 92 -5.70 -15.71 -10.72
CA GLU A 92 -5.46 -17.11 -10.34
C GLU A 92 -6.75 -17.85 -9.94
N GLY A 93 -7.85 -17.12 -9.72
CA GLY A 93 -9.17 -17.67 -9.38
C GLY A 93 -9.45 -17.72 -7.88
N TYR A 94 -8.74 -16.93 -7.07
CA TYR A 94 -9.10 -16.73 -5.67
C TYR A 94 -10.29 -15.80 -5.53
N GLU A 95 -11.13 -16.12 -4.56
CA GLU A 95 -12.28 -15.32 -4.19
C GLU A 95 -12.25 -15.06 -2.69
N MET A 96 -12.22 -13.77 -2.35
CA MET A 96 -12.01 -13.28 -1.00
C MET A 96 -12.66 -11.92 -0.83
N SER A 97 -13.00 -11.57 0.41
CA SER A 97 -13.44 -10.24 0.79
C SER A 97 -12.25 -9.44 1.33
N LEU A 98 -12.19 -8.16 0.98
CA LEU A 98 -11.17 -7.24 1.48
C LEU A 98 -11.81 -6.12 2.29
N SER A 99 -11.19 -5.79 3.43
CA SER A 99 -11.54 -4.56 4.15
C SER A 99 -11.06 -3.31 3.40
N PRO A 100 -11.65 -2.13 3.68
CA PRO A 100 -11.02 -0.88 3.28
C PRO A 100 -9.56 -0.82 3.78
N PRO A 101 -8.65 -0.22 3.00
CA PRO A 101 -7.27 -0.05 3.41
C PRO A 101 -7.17 0.88 4.62
N SER A 102 -6.24 0.59 5.50
CA SER A 102 -5.96 1.33 6.73
C SER A 102 -4.46 1.55 6.89
N VAL A 103 -4.07 2.59 7.63
CA VAL A 103 -2.64 2.88 7.84
C VAL A 103 -2.11 2.12 9.05
N VAL A 104 -0.93 1.54 8.89
CA VAL A 104 -0.20 0.89 9.98
C VAL A 104 0.42 1.98 10.85
N LYS A 105 -0.05 2.05 12.10
CA LYS A 105 0.51 2.96 13.10
C LYS A 105 1.57 2.23 13.90
N HIS A 106 2.69 2.90 14.14
CA HIS A 106 3.81 2.36 14.89
C HIS A 106 3.95 3.10 16.22
N ARG A 107 4.53 2.47 17.24
CA ARG A 107 4.90 3.16 18.47
C ARG A 107 6.39 3.44 18.46
N ASN A 108 6.79 4.65 18.88
CA ASN A 108 8.20 4.94 19.12
C ASN A 108 8.69 4.30 20.44
N ASP A 109 9.97 4.45 20.74
CA ASP A 109 10.61 3.94 21.97
C ASP A 109 9.98 4.51 23.26
N GLU A 110 9.29 5.64 23.16
CA GLU A 110 8.59 6.33 24.25
C GLU A 110 7.11 5.92 24.36
N GLY A 111 6.64 5.01 23.49
CA GLY A 111 5.26 4.52 23.45
C GLY A 111 4.26 5.42 22.74
N VAL A 112 4.68 6.55 22.15
CA VAL A 112 3.85 7.48 21.38
C VAL A 112 3.45 6.83 20.06
N LEU A 113 2.16 6.90 19.74
CA LEU A 113 1.62 6.37 18.48
C LEU A 113 1.96 7.35 17.34
N LEU A 114 2.78 6.89 16.40
CA LEU A 114 3.18 7.60 15.19
C LEU A 114 2.38 7.10 13.99
N GLU A 115 2.15 8.03 13.06
CA GLU A 115 1.57 7.75 11.75
C GLU A 115 2.61 8.09 10.67
N PRO A 116 2.70 7.30 9.59
CA PRO A 116 3.58 7.60 8.48
C PRO A 116 3.16 8.87 7.72
N TRP A 117 4.18 9.63 7.31
CA TRP A 117 4.07 10.80 6.45
C TRP A 117 4.84 10.54 5.16
N GLU A 118 4.33 11.05 4.05
CA GLU A 118 4.89 10.87 2.72
C GLU A 118 5.07 12.21 2.01
N GLU A 119 6.20 12.33 1.31
CA GLU A 119 6.39 13.36 0.30
C GLU A 119 5.85 12.87 -1.03
N ILE A 120 4.93 13.62 -1.61
CA ILE A 120 4.35 13.32 -2.92
C ILE A 120 4.67 14.42 -3.91
N GLN A 121 4.81 14.03 -5.17
CA GLN A 121 4.91 14.93 -6.31
C GLN A 121 3.75 14.63 -7.26
N ILE A 122 2.96 15.65 -7.60
CA ILE A 122 1.84 15.57 -8.54
C ILE A 122 2.12 16.52 -9.70
N GLU A 123 2.09 15.99 -10.92
CA GLU A 123 2.26 16.79 -12.14
C GLU A 123 0.93 16.95 -12.86
N VAL A 124 0.44 18.17 -13.00
CA VAL A 124 -0.89 18.45 -13.55
C VAL A 124 -0.84 19.63 -14.50
N GLY A 125 -1.81 19.72 -15.42
CA GLY A 125 -1.98 20.92 -16.24
C GLY A 125 -2.35 22.14 -15.39
N ASN A 126 -2.01 23.34 -15.86
CA ASN A 126 -2.35 24.60 -15.18
C ASN A 126 -3.85 24.72 -14.84
N ASP A 127 -4.73 24.18 -15.68
CA ASP A 127 -6.18 24.23 -15.49
C ASP A 127 -6.67 23.39 -14.29
N HIS A 128 -5.87 22.43 -13.85
CA HIS A 128 -6.22 21.52 -12.75
C HIS A 128 -5.45 21.79 -11.45
N SER A 129 -4.38 22.59 -11.49
CA SER A 129 -3.46 22.73 -10.35
C SER A 129 -4.13 23.34 -9.12
N SER A 130 -4.94 24.39 -9.28
CA SER A 130 -5.67 25.04 -8.18
C SER A 130 -6.59 24.07 -7.44
N ALA A 131 -7.34 23.24 -8.18
CA ALA A 131 -8.25 22.26 -7.59
C ALA A 131 -7.51 21.13 -6.86
N VAL A 132 -6.34 20.73 -7.37
CA VAL A 132 -5.48 19.73 -6.72
C VAL A 132 -4.91 20.29 -5.41
N ILE A 133 -4.40 21.53 -5.42
CA ILE A 133 -3.89 22.21 -4.23
C ILE A 133 -5.00 22.31 -3.16
N GLU A 134 -6.20 22.76 -3.53
CA GLU A 134 -7.33 22.88 -2.60
C GLU A 134 -7.69 21.53 -1.98
N ARG A 135 -7.78 20.47 -2.78
CA ARG A 135 -8.12 19.14 -2.28
C ARG A 135 -7.03 18.55 -1.37
N MET A 136 -5.77 18.80 -1.68
CA MET A 136 -4.64 18.42 -0.82
C MET A 136 -4.66 19.20 0.50
N ALA A 137 -5.01 20.50 0.47
CA ALA A 137 -5.12 21.32 1.66
C ALA A 137 -6.22 20.83 2.62
N VAL A 138 -7.40 20.45 2.09
CA VAL A 138 -8.49 19.85 2.90
C VAL A 138 -8.07 18.52 3.56
N ARG A 139 -7.10 17.82 2.97
CA ARG A 139 -6.51 16.58 3.49
C ARG A 139 -5.38 16.82 4.50
N GLY A 140 -5.11 18.08 4.85
CA GLY A 140 -4.05 18.47 5.81
C GLY A 140 -2.64 18.40 5.23
N ALA A 141 -2.50 18.37 3.91
CA ALA A 141 -1.20 18.37 3.26
C ALA A 141 -0.53 19.74 3.35
N LYS A 142 0.79 19.75 3.55
CA LYS A 142 1.62 20.94 3.50
C LYS A 142 2.25 21.06 2.12
N VAL A 143 2.16 22.23 1.51
CA VAL A 143 2.87 22.52 0.27
C VAL A 143 4.36 22.67 0.58
N LEU A 144 5.20 21.91 -0.11
CA LEU A 144 6.66 22.03 -0.03
C LEU A 144 7.21 22.90 -1.14
N ASP A 145 6.74 22.67 -2.38
CA ASP A 145 7.25 23.34 -3.56
C ASP A 145 6.20 23.35 -4.69
N ILE A 146 6.26 24.37 -5.54
CA ILE A 146 5.44 24.50 -6.74
C ILE A 146 6.34 24.99 -7.87
N ALA A 147 6.56 24.13 -8.86
CA ALA A 147 7.33 24.47 -10.06
C ALA A 147 6.40 24.50 -11.28
N SER A 148 6.52 25.53 -12.11
CA SER A 148 5.79 25.64 -13.38
C SER A 148 6.74 25.38 -14.54
N ASP A 149 6.31 24.54 -15.49
CA ASP A 149 7.01 24.30 -16.75
C ASP A 149 6.47 25.25 -17.84
N ALA A 150 7.33 25.61 -18.79
CA ALA A 150 6.98 26.43 -19.96
C ALA A 150 5.91 25.77 -20.85
N ASN A 151 5.72 24.45 -20.72
CA ASN A 151 4.74 23.66 -21.47
C ASN A 151 3.32 23.66 -20.85
N GLY A 152 3.04 24.51 -19.86
CA GLY A 152 1.71 24.63 -19.25
C GLY A 152 1.36 23.52 -18.24
N ARG A 153 2.38 22.82 -17.73
CA ARG A 153 2.26 21.86 -16.61
C ARG A 153 2.85 22.45 -15.34
N GLN A 154 2.32 22.04 -14.19
CA GLN A 154 2.86 22.35 -12.88
C GLN A 154 3.21 21.07 -12.14
N THR A 155 4.35 21.11 -11.45
CA THR A 155 4.79 20.09 -10.51
C THR A 155 4.52 20.62 -9.10
N LEU A 156 3.66 19.92 -8.37
CA LEU A 156 3.24 20.26 -7.02
C LEU A 156 3.84 19.25 -6.04
N LYS A 157 4.63 19.71 -5.08
CA LYS A 157 5.19 18.86 -4.02
C LYS A 157 4.48 19.11 -2.71
N PHE A 158 4.07 18.03 -2.05
CA PHE A 158 3.39 18.08 -0.76
C PHE A 158 3.99 17.10 0.24
N GLU A 159 3.91 17.45 1.52
CA GLU A 159 4.11 16.55 2.65
C GLU A 159 2.74 16.28 3.30
N VAL A 160 2.36 15.02 3.48
CA VAL A 160 1.03 14.64 3.99
C VAL A 160 1.05 13.28 4.69
N ALA A 161 0.17 13.08 5.67
CA ALA A 161 -0.02 11.77 6.30
C ALA A 161 -0.53 10.73 5.27
N THR A 162 -0.02 9.50 5.33
CA THR A 162 -0.40 8.43 4.39
C THR A 162 -1.91 8.14 4.42
N ALA A 163 -2.59 8.25 5.57
CA ALA A 163 -4.03 7.99 5.64
C ALA A 163 -4.83 9.01 4.83
N SER A 164 -4.36 10.26 4.84
CA SER A 164 -4.93 11.35 4.07
C SER A 164 -4.72 11.18 2.55
N LEU A 165 -3.86 10.27 2.09
CA LEU A 165 -3.65 9.98 0.67
C LEU A 165 -4.56 8.88 0.11
N LEU A 166 -5.26 8.12 0.97
CA LEU A 166 -6.10 7.02 0.51
C LEU A 166 -7.16 7.50 -0.48
N GLY A 167 -7.24 6.82 -1.63
CA GLY A 167 -8.14 7.16 -2.74
C GLY A 167 -7.76 8.39 -3.55
N MET A 168 -6.67 9.10 -3.21
CA MET A 168 -6.24 10.33 -3.91
C MET A 168 -5.87 10.06 -5.37
N ARG A 169 -5.18 8.93 -5.63
CA ARG A 169 -4.78 8.52 -6.99
C ARG A 169 -5.97 8.29 -7.92
N SER A 170 -6.98 7.57 -7.44
CA SER A 170 -8.20 7.30 -8.22
C SER A 170 -8.92 8.60 -8.59
N TRP A 171 -9.02 9.53 -7.63
CA TRP A 171 -9.59 10.84 -7.89
C TRP A 171 -8.77 11.67 -8.88
N LEU A 172 -7.44 11.69 -8.76
CA LEU A 172 -6.57 12.44 -9.70
C LEU A 172 -6.79 11.95 -11.12
N ARG A 173 -6.83 10.63 -11.32
CA ARG A 173 -7.07 10.04 -12.63
C ARG A 173 -8.43 10.44 -13.20
N GLU A 174 -9.49 10.40 -12.40
CA GLU A 174 -10.84 10.76 -12.84
C GLU A 174 -10.95 12.26 -13.15
N PHE A 175 -10.46 13.12 -12.24
CA PHE A 175 -10.57 14.56 -12.35
C PHE A 175 -9.76 15.14 -13.51
N THR A 176 -8.58 14.58 -13.77
CA THR A 176 -7.65 15.07 -14.81
C THR A 176 -7.80 14.33 -16.13
N GLY A 177 -8.73 13.38 -16.23
CA GLY A 177 -8.87 12.52 -17.41
C GLY A 177 -7.65 11.65 -17.70
N GLY A 178 -6.83 11.35 -16.68
CA GLY A 178 -5.61 10.56 -16.79
C GLY A 178 -4.40 11.31 -17.33
N THR A 179 -4.39 12.64 -17.25
CA THR A 179 -3.28 13.50 -17.72
C THR A 179 -2.26 13.87 -16.63
N ALA A 180 -2.58 13.51 -15.38
CA ALA A 180 -1.74 13.67 -14.20
C ALA A 180 -0.83 12.48 -13.94
#